data_AF-A0AAV8TL37-F1
#
_entry.id   AF-A0AAV8TL37-F1
#
_cell.length_a   1.000
_cell.length_b   1.000
_cell.length_c   1.000
_cell.angle_alpha   90.00
_cell.angle_beta   90.00
_cell.angle_gamma   90.00
#
_symmetry.space_group_name_H-M   'P 1'
#
loop_
_entity.id
_entity.type
_entity.pdbx_description
1 polymer ?
#
loop_
_entity_poly.entity_id
_entity_poly.type
_entity_poly.pdbx_seq_one_letter_code
_entity_poly.pdbx_strand_id
1 'polypeptide(L)'
;MALNEQLNKFNKQQERCQSILSSVPRAGPSKPVPSAPARPTVVPPSRSPAPAVKFSNDTERLQHINSIRKAPVGAQIKRVIDLLLETRQHLTPEQINEACYVDVNSNKAVFDSLRNNLKVSYDGRRFSYKSKHDLKDKNELLYLVRKYPEGIPVIDLKDAYPTVMEDLQALKAAGQIWLLSNFDSQEDIAYPNDPRAVIKVDDDLKQLFRGIELPRDMLDIEKDIQKNGMKPATNTAKRRAAAQVHGISTKQKMKKKKKHEISKRTKLTNAHLPELFQNLGS
;
A
#
# COMPACT_ATOMS: atom_id res chain seq x y z
N MET A 1 16.56 -41.99 -28.51
CA MET A 1 17.23 -41.97 -29.84
C MET A 1 17.09 -40.63 -30.57
N ALA A 2 15.94 -39.95 -30.56
CA ALA A 2 15.71 -38.72 -31.34
C ALA A 2 16.57 -37.49 -30.97
N LEU A 3 16.88 -37.30 -29.68
CA LEU A 3 17.66 -36.13 -29.20
C LEU A 3 19.12 -36.16 -29.69
N ASN A 4 19.73 -37.35 -29.71
CA ASN A 4 21.10 -37.53 -30.16
C ASN A 4 21.22 -37.30 -31.68
N GLU A 5 20.16 -37.63 -32.41
CA GLU A 5 20.09 -37.39 -33.86
C GLU A 5 19.93 -35.89 -34.18
N GLN A 6 19.17 -35.15 -33.38
CA GLN A 6 19.07 -33.69 -33.51
C GLN A 6 20.39 -32.99 -33.18
N LEU A 7 21.11 -33.45 -32.15
CA LEU A 7 22.41 -32.90 -31.77
C LEU A 7 23.46 -33.11 -32.87
N ASN A 8 23.47 -34.31 -33.47
CA ASN A 8 24.37 -34.62 -34.59
C ASN A 8 24.05 -33.80 -35.84
N LYS A 9 22.77 -33.56 -36.15
CA LYS A 9 22.36 -32.68 -37.26
C LYS A 9 22.80 -31.24 -37.03
N PHE A 10 22.69 -30.75 -35.80
CA PHE A 10 23.14 -29.40 -35.42
C PHE A 10 24.66 -29.23 -35.54
N ASN A 11 25.44 -30.17 -34.99
CA ASN A 11 26.90 -30.12 -35.10
C ASN A 11 27.38 -30.18 -36.56
N LYS A 12 26.77 -31.06 -37.37
CA LYS A 12 27.07 -31.16 -38.80
C LYS A 12 26.73 -29.89 -39.57
N GLN A 13 25.72 -29.15 -39.13
CA GLN A 13 25.37 -27.86 -39.72
C GLN A 13 26.37 -26.76 -39.32
N GLN A 14 26.84 -26.77 -38.06
CA GLN A 14 27.89 -25.85 -37.62
C GLN A 14 29.20 -26.05 -38.40
N GLU A 15 29.63 -27.29 -38.60
CA GLU A 15 30.83 -27.62 -39.38
C GLU A 15 30.73 -27.14 -40.84
N ARG A 16 29.57 -27.29 -41.47
CA ARG A 16 29.31 -26.78 -42.83
C ARG A 16 29.39 -25.26 -42.92
N CYS A 17 28.86 -24.54 -41.93
CA CYS A 17 28.95 -23.09 -41.91
C CYS A 17 30.41 -22.62 -41.75
N GLN A 18 31.20 -23.31 -40.93
CA GLN A 18 32.62 -22.98 -40.74
C GLN A 18 33.46 -23.29 -41.97
N SER A 19 33.18 -24.38 -42.69
CA SER A 19 33.92 -24.72 -43.92
C SER A 19 33.61 -23.78 -45.09
N ILE A 20 32.40 -23.24 -45.16
CA ILE A 20 32.04 -22.20 -46.14
C ILE A 20 32.79 -20.89 -45.83
N LEU A 21 32.94 -20.53 -44.56
CA LEU A 21 33.68 -19.33 -44.16
C LEU A 21 35.19 -19.44 -44.39
N SER A 22 35.77 -20.64 -44.27
CA SER A 22 37.20 -20.87 -44.50
C SER A 22 37.59 -21.08 -45.97
N SER A 23 36.61 -21.33 -46.86
CA SER A 23 36.84 -21.50 -48.31
C SER A 23 36.67 -20.22 -49.13
N VAL A 24 36.35 -19.08 -48.50
CA VAL A 24 36.38 -17.77 -49.17
C VAL A 24 37.84 -17.31 -49.34
N PRO A 25 38.35 -17.13 -50.57
CA PRO A 25 39.73 -16.70 -50.77
C PRO A 25 39.90 -15.25 -50.28
N ARG A 26 40.83 -15.07 -49.34
CA ARG A 26 41.34 -13.77 -48.92
C ARG A 26 42.12 -13.15 -50.09
N ALA A 27 41.66 -12.01 -50.62
CA ALA A 27 42.39 -11.25 -51.62
C ALA A 27 43.81 -10.94 -51.10
N GLY A 28 44.81 -11.48 -51.79
CA GLY A 28 46.22 -11.30 -51.45
C GLY A 28 46.76 -9.93 -51.87
N PRO A 29 47.86 -9.46 -51.27
CA PRO A 29 48.43 -8.15 -51.54
C PRO A 29 49.31 -8.19 -52.80
N SER A 30 49.09 -7.25 -53.72
CA SER A 30 49.92 -7.04 -54.92
C SER A 30 51.18 -6.21 -54.60
N LYS A 31 52.35 -6.71 -55.03
CA LYS A 31 53.67 -6.04 -55.00
C LYS A 31 53.81 -4.98 -56.14
N PRO A 32 54.80 -4.06 -56.10
CA PRO A 32 54.63 -2.70 -56.62
C PRO A 32 55.54 -2.25 -57.81
N VAL A 33 55.18 -1.10 -58.42
CA VAL A 33 55.97 -0.05 -59.17
C VAL A 33 56.15 -0.23 -60.71
N PRO A 34 56.30 0.82 -61.61
CA PRO A 34 56.30 2.31 -61.48
C PRO A 34 55.43 3.18 -62.46
N SER A 35 55.19 4.44 -62.00
CA SER A 35 55.15 5.78 -62.68
C SER A 35 54.31 6.11 -63.93
N ALA A 36 53.36 7.07 -63.81
CA ALA A 36 53.23 8.38 -64.53
C ALA A 36 51.89 9.09 -64.13
N PRO A 37 51.61 10.38 -64.45
CA PRO A 37 51.40 11.46 -63.48
C PRO A 37 49.92 11.84 -63.17
N ALA A 38 49.81 12.76 -62.21
CA ALA A 38 48.66 13.17 -61.41
C ALA A 38 47.40 13.70 -62.13
N ARG A 39 46.23 13.36 -61.55
CA ARG A 39 44.98 14.14 -61.61
C ARG A 39 44.28 14.05 -60.24
N PRO A 40 43.66 15.13 -59.72
CA PRO A 40 43.18 15.13 -58.34
C PRO A 40 41.80 14.48 -58.26
N THR A 41 41.67 13.45 -57.42
CA THR A 41 40.37 12.90 -57.02
C THR A 41 40.23 12.96 -55.51
N VAL A 42 39.10 13.55 -55.12
CA VAL A 42 38.62 13.83 -53.77
C VAL A 42 38.68 12.58 -52.86
N VAL A 43 39.27 12.75 -51.68
CA VAL A 43 39.27 11.77 -50.59
C VAL A 43 37.86 11.64 -49.98
N PRO A 44 37.28 10.43 -49.84
CA PRO A 44 36.19 10.22 -48.90
C PRO A 44 36.75 10.12 -47.47
N PRO A 45 36.08 10.67 -46.45
CA PRO A 45 36.56 10.59 -45.08
C PRO A 45 36.52 9.14 -44.59
N SER A 46 37.62 8.71 -43.96
CA SER A 46 37.75 7.43 -43.27
C SER A 46 36.63 7.26 -42.26
N ARG A 47 35.69 6.34 -42.53
CA ARG A 47 34.77 5.86 -41.49
C ARG A 47 35.60 5.17 -40.42
N SER A 48 35.59 5.74 -39.22
CA SER A 48 36.04 5.08 -38.00
C SER A 48 35.38 3.71 -37.88
N PRO A 49 36.11 2.63 -37.51
CA PRO A 49 35.53 1.32 -37.32
C PRO A 49 34.45 1.40 -36.24
N ALA A 50 33.26 0.89 -36.56
CA ALA A 50 32.17 0.78 -35.60
C ALA A 50 32.66 0.03 -34.35
N PRO A 51 32.24 0.45 -33.14
CA PRO A 51 32.68 -0.20 -31.91
C PRO A 51 32.33 -1.69 -31.97
N ALA A 52 33.31 -2.54 -31.65
CA ALA A 52 33.13 -3.98 -31.62
C ALA A 52 32.01 -4.33 -30.62
N VAL A 53 30.88 -4.79 -31.16
CA VAL A 53 29.73 -5.25 -30.40
C VAL A 53 30.15 -6.47 -29.58
N LYS A 54 30.17 -6.33 -28.26
CA LYS A 54 30.49 -7.42 -27.32
C LYS A 54 29.28 -8.35 -27.24
N PHE A 55 29.13 -9.25 -28.21
CA PHE A 55 28.01 -10.18 -28.42
C PHE A 55 27.51 -10.93 -27.17
N SER A 56 28.39 -11.20 -26.19
CA SER A 56 28.02 -11.91 -24.97
C SER A 56 27.04 -11.10 -24.10
N ASN A 57 27.27 -9.79 -23.98
CA ASN A 57 26.49 -8.93 -23.08
C ASN A 57 25.08 -8.65 -23.64
N ASP A 58 24.96 -8.57 -24.97
CA ASP A 58 23.67 -8.38 -25.65
C ASP A 58 22.79 -9.62 -25.55
N THR A 59 23.39 -10.82 -25.59
CA THR A 59 22.63 -12.07 -25.47
C THR A 59 22.02 -12.22 -24.08
N GLU A 60 22.78 -11.93 -23.01
CA GLU A 60 22.30 -11.97 -21.62
C GLU A 60 21.20 -10.93 -21.36
N ARG A 61 21.37 -9.70 -21.86
CA ARG A 61 20.35 -8.65 -21.77
C ARG A 61 19.05 -9.06 -22.43
N LEU A 62 19.11 -9.62 -23.65
CA LEU A 62 17.93 -10.07 -24.38
C LEU A 62 17.24 -11.25 -23.67
N GLN A 63 18.00 -12.18 -23.08
CA GLN A 63 17.44 -13.26 -22.27
C GLN A 63 16.72 -12.71 -21.02
N HIS A 64 17.31 -11.73 -20.35
CA HIS A 64 16.69 -11.07 -19.20
C HIS A 64 15.37 -10.38 -19.57
N ILE A 65 15.35 -9.62 -20.68
CA ILE A 65 14.15 -9.00 -21.23
C ILE A 65 13.08 -10.05 -21.55
N ASN A 66 13.48 -11.14 -22.20
CA ASN A 66 12.56 -12.22 -22.56
C ASN A 66 11.97 -12.88 -21.30
N SER A 67 12.79 -13.09 -20.27
CA SER A 67 12.36 -13.63 -18.98
C SER A 67 11.31 -12.73 -18.31
N ILE A 68 11.54 -11.41 -18.27
CA ILE A 68 10.58 -10.44 -17.73
C ILE A 68 9.27 -10.45 -18.52
N ARG A 69 9.33 -10.46 -19.84
CA ARG A 69 8.12 -10.43 -20.71
C ARG A 69 7.30 -11.71 -20.64
N LYS A 70 7.95 -12.85 -20.38
CA LYS A 70 7.29 -14.15 -20.14
C LYS A 70 6.86 -14.36 -18.69
N ALA A 71 7.25 -13.48 -17.78
CA ALA A 71 6.85 -13.58 -16.38
C ALA A 71 5.32 -13.45 -16.25
N PRO A 72 4.72 -14.03 -15.20
CA PRO A 72 3.29 -13.87 -14.94
C PRO A 72 2.88 -12.41 -14.87
N VAL A 73 1.65 -12.11 -15.29
CA VAL A 73 1.09 -10.75 -15.32
C VAL A 73 1.27 -10.03 -13.98
N GLY A 74 1.02 -10.71 -12.85
CA GLY A 74 1.22 -10.14 -11.51
C GLY A 74 2.66 -9.70 -11.22
N ALA A 75 3.66 -10.43 -11.72
CA ALA A 75 5.07 -10.08 -11.53
C ALA A 75 5.46 -8.84 -12.37
N GLN A 76 4.93 -8.75 -13.60
CA GLN A 76 5.12 -7.56 -14.44
C GLN A 76 4.49 -6.33 -13.81
N ILE A 77 3.26 -6.45 -13.30
CA ILE A 77 2.54 -5.36 -12.60
C ILE A 77 3.34 -4.89 -11.38
N LYS A 78 3.79 -5.82 -10.53
CA LYS A 78 4.59 -5.48 -9.35
C LYS A 78 5.83 -4.69 -9.73
N ARG A 79 6.57 -5.13 -10.75
CA ARG A 79 7.78 -4.45 -11.21
C ARG A 79 7.51 -3.02 -11.70
N VAL A 80 6.39 -2.80 -12.38
CA VAL A 80 5.95 -1.44 -12.78
C VAL A 80 5.58 -0.60 -11.57
N ILE A 81 4.86 -1.16 -10.59
CA ILE A 81 4.49 -0.43 -9.35
C ILE A 81 5.75 -0.04 -8.56
N ASP A 82 6.71 -0.94 -8.42
CA ASP A 82 7.97 -0.69 -7.72
C ASP A 82 8.75 0.45 -8.42
N LEU A 83 8.81 0.46 -9.77
CA LEU A 83 9.41 1.56 -10.53
C LEU A 83 8.69 2.90 -10.28
N LEU A 84 7.36 2.91 -10.30
CA LEU A 84 6.58 4.14 -10.06
C LEU A 84 6.75 4.64 -8.62
N LEU A 85 6.88 3.72 -7.66
CA LEU A 85 7.15 4.02 -6.25
C LEU A 85 8.55 4.63 -6.06
N GLU A 86 9.56 4.11 -6.74
CA GLU A 86 10.95 4.62 -6.65
C GLU A 86 11.10 5.97 -7.37
N THR A 87 10.58 6.09 -8.58
CA THR A 87 10.75 7.30 -9.40
C THR A 87 9.84 8.45 -8.96
N ARG A 88 8.66 8.15 -8.39
CA ARG A 88 7.61 9.13 -8.04
C ARG A 88 7.21 10.04 -9.21
N GLN A 89 7.39 9.58 -10.44
CA GLN A 89 7.14 10.33 -11.66
C GLN A 89 5.95 9.78 -12.44
N HIS A 90 5.45 10.60 -13.38
CA HIS A 90 4.40 10.20 -14.31
C HIS A 90 5.08 9.66 -15.57
N LEU A 91 5.08 8.33 -15.73
CA LEU A 91 5.78 7.65 -16.81
C LEU A 91 4.84 7.23 -17.94
N THR A 92 5.31 7.32 -19.18
CA THR A 92 4.60 6.74 -20.33
C THR A 92 4.82 5.22 -20.39
N PRO A 93 3.94 4.47 -21.07
CA PRO A 93 4.15 3.03 -21.31
C PRO A 93 5.50 2.71 -21.97
N GLU A 94 5.98 3.62 -22.83
CA GLU A 94 7.27 3.52 -23.52
C GLU A 94 8.44 3.66 -22.54
N GLN A 95 8.40 4.68 -21.67
CA GLN A 95 9.40 4.88 -20.63
C GLN A 95 9.44 3.71 -19.64
N ILE A 96 8.27 3.14 -19.31
CA ILE A 96 8.18 1.94 -18.45
C ILE A 96 8.83 0.73 -19.13
N ASN A 97 8.65 0.55 -20.44
CA ASN A 97 9.31 -0.51 -21.20
C ASN A 97 10.83 -0.30 -21.28
N GLU A 98 11.31 0.93 -21.38
CA GLU A 98 12.75 1.22 -21.34
C GLU A 98 13.38 0.93 -19.97
N ALA A 99 12.71 1.31 -18.88
CA ALA A 99 13.22 1.14 -17.53
C ALA A 99 13.08 -0.28 -16.98
N CYS A 100 11.94 -0.93 -17.24
CA CYS A 100 11.59 -2.23 -16.64
C CYS A 100 11.44 -3.38 -17.64
N TYR A 101 11.55 -3.12 -18.95
CA TYR A 101 11.39 -4.11 -20.02
C TYR A 101 10.00 -4.76 -20.11
N VAL A 102 9.02 -4.19 -19.38
CA VAL A 102 7.62 -4.59 -19.41
C VAL A 102 6.91 -3.82 -20.51
N ASP A 103 6.40 -4.54 -21.50
CA ASP A 103 5.61 -3.95 -22.58
C ASP A 103 4.14 -3.87 -22.18
N VAL A 104 3.76 -2.72 -21.61
CA VAL A 104 2.41 -2.45 -21.14
C VAL A 104 1.42 -2.27 -22.30
N ASN A 105 1.87 -1.77 -23.46
CA ASN A 105 1.00 -1.51 -24.60
C ASN A 105 0.61 -2.79 -25.34
N SER A 106 1.57 -3.71 -25.54
CA SER A 106 1.30 -4.98 -26.21
C SER A 106 0.52 -5.95 -25.32
N ASN A 107 0.66 -5.85 -23.99
CA ASN A 107 0.00 -6.73 -23.05
C ASN A 107 -1.25 -6.09 -22.42
N LYS A 108 -2.41 -6.27 -23.07
CA LYS A 108 -3.71 -5.74 -22.60
C LYS A 108 -4.04 -6.14 -21.16
N ALA A 109 -3.68 -7.35 -20.73
CA ALA A 109 -3.97 -7.81 -19.37
C ALA A 109 -3.19 -7.02 -18.31
N VAL A 110 -1.93 -6.67 -18.58
CA VAL A 110 -1.12 -5.83 -17.70
C VAL A 110 -1.66 -4.41 -17.67
N PHE A 111 -1.99 -3.84 -18.84
CA PHE A 111 -2.58 -2.49 -18.93
C PHE A 111 -3.89 -2.37 -18.14
N ASP A 112 -4.83 -3.30 -18.35
CA ASP A 112 -6.13 -3.29 -17.68
C ASP A 112 -5.96 -3.48 -16.16
N SER A 113 -5.04 -4.35 -15.74
CA SER A 113 -4.76 -4.59 -14.33
C SER A 113 -4.09 -3.39 -13.64
N LEU A 114 -3.17 -2.69 -14.32
CA LEU A 114 -2.58 -1.46 -13.80
C LEU A 114 -3.61 -0.35 -13.66
N ARG A 115 -4.49 -0.19 -14.65
CA ARG A 115 -5.56 0.82 -14.62
C ARG A 115 -6.58 0.58 -13.51
N ASN A 116 -6.86 -0.68 -13.17
CA ASN A 116 -7.78 -1.04 -12.09
C ASN A 116 -7.09 -1.13 -10.71
N ASN A 117 -5.78 -0.90 -10.63
CA ASN A 117 -5.03 -1.04 -9.38
C ASN A 117 -5.22 0.19 -8.47
N LEU A 118 -5.39 -0.04 -7.17
CA LEU A 118 -5.54 1.04 -6.18
C LEU A 118 -4.26 1.88 -6.00
N LYS A 119 -3.09 1.31 -6.31
CA LYS A 119 -1.76 1.92 -6.15
C LYS A 119 -1.25 2.64 -7.40
N VAL A 120 -2.03 2.66 -8.48
CA VAL A 120 -1.63 3.27 -9.76
C VAL A 120 -2.73 4.20 -10.23
N SER A 121 -2.37 5.40 -10.65
CA SER A 121 -3.25 6.31 -11.38
C SER A 121 -2.89 6.31 -12.86
N TYR A 122 -3.89 6.41 -13.72
CA TYR A 122 -3.69 6.49 -15.17
C TYR A 122 -4.46 7.68 -15.75
N ASP A 123 -3.71 8.65 -16.29
CA ASP A 123 -4.25 9.92 -16.80
C ASP A 123 -4.65 9.84 -18.28
N GLY A 124 -4.79 8.63 -18.84
CA GLY A 124 -5.06 8.41 -20.27
C GLY A 124 -3.82 8.42 -21.17
N ARG A 125 -2.66 8.86 -20.65
CA ARG A 125 -1.36 8.81 -21.35
C ARG A 125 -0.22 8.32 -20.48
N ARG A 126 -0.24 8.62 -19.19
CA ARG A 126 0.84 8.34 -18.24
C ARG A 126 0.32 7.59 -17.03
N PHE A 127 1.19 6.77 -16.45
CA PHE A 127 0.97 6.08 -15.18
C PHE A 127 1.75 6.80 -14.08
N SER A 128 1.13 6.95 -12.92
CA SER A 128 1.77 7.48 -11.72
C SER A 128 1.43 6.63 -10.51
N TYR A 129 2.31 6.67 -9.50
CA TYR A 129 2.04 5.98 -8.24
C TYR A 129 0.96 6.71 -7.45
N LYS A 130 0.02 5.95 -6.88
CA LYS A 130 -1.05 6.46 -6.01
C LYS A 130 -0.90 5.84 -4.62
N SER A 131 -0.50 6.64 -3.65
CA SER A 131 -0.53 6.23 -2.24
C SER A 131 -1.97 6.13 -1.73
N LYS A 132 -2.17 5.48 -0.58
CA LYS A 132 -3.52 5.38 0.02
C LYS A 132 -4.01 6.76 0.48
N HIS A 133 -3.09 7.57 0.99
CA HIS A 133 -3.28 8.96 1.33
C HIS A 133 -2.34 9.80 0.46
N ASP A 134 -2.90 10.68 -0.37
CA ASP A 134 -2.14 11.63 -1.19
C ASP A 134 -1.63 12.75 -0.27
N LEU A 135 -0.44 12.54 0.31
CA LEU A 135 0.24 13.47 1.19
C LEU A 135 1.56 13.87 0.54
N LYS A 136 1.86 15.17 0.55
CA LYS A 136 3.11 15.72 0.00
C LYS A 136 4.03 16.21 1.10
N ASP A 137 3.44 16.76 2.17
CA ASP A 137 4.16 17.46 3.21
C ASP A 137 3.78 17.01 4.62
N LYS A 138 4.70 17.25 5.56
CA LYS A 138 4.50 17.07 7.00
C LYS A 138 3.22 17.72 7.56
N ASN A 139 2.85 18.88 7.04
CA ASN A 139 1.67 19.61 7.50
C ASN A 139 0.37 18.91 7.10
N GLU A 140 0.33 18.35 5.88
CA GLU A 140 -0.81 17.55 5.41
C GLU A 140 -0.92 16.25 6.20
N LEU A 141 0.21 15.61 6.51
CA LEU A 141 0.27 14.44 7.37
C LEU A 141 -0.34 14.73 8.75
N LEU A 142 0.07 15.84 9.40
CA LEU A 142 -0.48 16.24 10.69
C LEU A 142 -1.99 16.53 10.62
N TYR A 143 -2.43 17.22 9.55
CA TYR A 143 -3.85 17.48 9.32
C TYR A 143 -4.65 16.19 9.16
N LEU A 144 -4.13 15.23 8.38
CA LEU A 144 -4.76 13.94 8.19
C LEU A 144 -4.91 13.19 9.51
N VAL A 145 -3.83 13.09 10.29
CA VAL A 145 -3.84 12.37 11.58
C VAL A 145 -4.85 13.00 12.56
N ARG A 146 -4.97 14.34 12.58
CA ARG A 146 -5.98 15.03 13.39
C ARG A 146 -7.42 14.80 12.93
N LYS A 147 -7.63 14.56 11.64
CA LYS A 147 -8.96 14.25 11.08
C LYS A 147 -9.44 12.85 11.45
N TYR A 148 -8.53 11.91 11.70
CA TYR A 148 -8.83 10.51 12.04
C TYR A 148 -8.46 10.22 13.52
N PRO A 149 -9.37 10.47 14.48
CA PRO A 149 -9.10 10.23 15.89
C PRO A 149 -8.90 8.74 16.23
N GLU A 150 -9.43 7.84 15.39
CA GLU A 150 -9.25 6.38 15.50
C GLU A 150 -7.82 5.91 15.20
N GLY A 151 -6.96 6.81 14.69
CA GLY A 151 -5.59 6.51 14.31
C GLY A 151 -5.45 6.00 12.87
N ILE A 152 -4.23 6.08 12.35
CA ILE A 152 -3.87 5.66 10.99
C ILE A 152 -2.65 4.74 11.08
N PRO A 153 -2.68 3.53 10.50
CA PRO A 153 -1.53 2.64 10.52
C PRO A 153 -0.38 3.22 9.69
N VAL A 154 0.84 3.11 10.20
CA VAL A 154 2.04 3.67 9.54
C VAL A 154 2.29 2.99 8.18
N ILE A 155 1.85 1.74 7.98
CA ILE A 155 1.94 1.06 6.69
C ILE A 155 1.19 1.78 5.56
N ASP A 156 0.08 2.45 5.90
CA ASP A 156 -0.70 3.22 4.93
C ASP A 156 -0.10 4.61 4.64
N LEU A 157 0.84 5.06 5.48
CA LEU A 157 1.49 6.35 5.38
C LEU A 157 2.90 6.25 4.79
N LYS A 158 3.62 5.13 5.02
CA LYS A 158 5.04 4.94 4.65
C LYS A 158 5.32 5.18 3.17
N ASP A 159 4.32 4.98 2.32
CA ASP A 159 4.44 5.07 0.87
C ASP A 159 3.93 6.40 0.29
N ALA A 160 3.48 7.35 1.13
CA ALA A 160 2.95 8.62 0.68
C ALA A 160 4.04 9.52 0.06
N TYR A 161 5.10 9.80 0.81
CA TYR A 161 6.26 10.56 0.33
C TYR A 161 7.57 10.08 1.00
N PRO A 162 8.76 10.41 0.45
CA PRO A 162 10.02 9.79 0.89
C PRO A 162 10.40 10.04 2.35
N THR A 163 10.12 11.23 2.90
CA THR A 163 10.52 11.63 4.25
C THR A 163 9.44 11.37 5.31
N VAL A 164 8.37 10.64 4.99
CA VAL A 164 7.24 10.39 5.93
C VAL A 164 7.72 9.84 7.26
N MET A 165 8.65 8.88 7.24
CA MET A 165 9.11 8.22 8.47
C MET A 165 9.84 9.19 9.40
N GLU A 166 10.67 10.06 8.83
CA GLU A 166 11.39 11.11 9.58
C GLU A 166 10.39 12.14 10.13
N ASP A 167 9.42 12.54 9.31
CA ASP A 167 8.38 13.48 9.72
C ASP A 167 7.48 12.93 10.81
N LEU A 168 7.09 11.65 10.74
CA LEU A 168 6.33 10.96 11.78
C LEU A 168 7.11 10.95 13.11
N GLN A 169 8.41 10.64 13.07
CA GLN A 169 9.27 10.70 14.24
C GLN A 169 9.41 12.13 14.78
N ALA A 170 9.55 13.13 13.90
CA ALA A 170 9.61 14.53 14.28
C ALA A 170 8.29 15.02 14.90
N LEU A 171 7.14 14.57 14.40
CA LEU A 171 5.81 14.88 14.97
C LEU A 171 5.60 14.21 16.33
N LYS A 172 6.12 13.00 16.52
CA LYS A 172 6.17 12.33 17.83
C LYS A 172 7.07 13.07 18.81
N ALA A 173 8.28 13.46 18.39
CA ALA A 173 9.22 14.22 19.21
C ALA A 173 8.65 15.60 19.60
N ALA A 174 7.93 16.24 18.68
CA ALA A 174 7.19 17.47 18.94
C ALA A 174 5.95 17.27 19.84
N GLY A 175 5.60 16.02 20.16
CA GLY A 175 4.43 15.68 20.98
C GLY A 175 3.10 15.98 20.29
N GLN A 176 3.06 16.10 18.96
CA GLN A 176 1.84 16.39 18.21
C GLN A 176 1.06 15.12 17.82
N ILE A 177 1.75 13.98 17.80
CA ILE A 177 1.22 12.66 17.43
C ILE A 177 1.75 11.62 18.43
N TRP A 178 0.95 10.61 18.73
CA TRP A 178 1.41 9.38 19.39
C TRP A 178 1.62 8.27 18.35
N LEU A 179 2.76 7.60 18.43
CA LEU A 179 3.01 6.36 17.68
C LEU A 179 2.96 5.22 18.68
N LEU A 180 1.92 4.39 18.55
CA LEU A 180 1.68 3.24 19.41
C LEU A 180 1.81 1.97 18.59
N SER A 181 2.68 1.05 19.02
CA SER A 181 2.84 -0.25 18.39
C SER A 181 1.69 -1.16 18.80
N ASN A 182 0.98 -1.71 17.82
CA ASN A 182 -0.02 -2.74 18.10
C ASN A 182 0.71 -4.07 18.41
N PHE A 183 0.45 -4.65 19.58
CA PHE A 183 1.12 -5.89 20.01
C PHE A 183 0.77 -7.09 19.11
N ASP A 184 -0.41 -7.07 18.49
CA ASP A 184 -0.88 -8.16 17.63
C ASP A 184 -0.29 -8.08 16.20
N SER A 185 -0.26 -6.88 15.62
CA SER A 185 0.19 -6.68 14.23
C SER A 185 1.67 -6.30 14.09
N GLN A 186 2.34 -5.90 15.19
CA GLN A 186 3.67 -5.25 15.18
C GLN A 186 3.74 -3.99 14.31
N GLU A 187 2.59 -3.44 13.92
CA GLU A 187 2.50 -2.22 13.14
C GLU A 187 2.29 -1.03 14.08
N ASP A 188 3.04 0.04 13.83
CA ASP A 188 2.82 1.31 14.51
C ASP A 188 1.57 1.99 13.96
N ILE A 189 0.77 2.56 14.85
CA ILE A 189 -0.41 3.36 14.52
C ILE A 189 -0.17 4.78 15.01
N ALA A 190 -0.40 5.75 14.12
CA ALA A 190 -0.29 7.18 14.39
C ALA A 190 -1.64 7.72 14.88
N TYR A 191 -1.66 8.23 16.12
CA TYR A 191 -2.82 8.87 16.75
C TYR A 191 -2.57 10.36 16.94
N PRO A 192 -3.59 11.22 16.81
CA PRO A 192 -3.43 12.63 17.12
C PRO A 192 -3.23 12.83 18.62
N ASN A 193 -2.25 13.66 18.99
CA ASN A 193 -2.11 14.12 20.37
C ASN A 193 -2.64 15.56 20.49
N ASP A 194 -3.58 15.78 21.40
CA ASP A 194 -4.09 17.12 21.67
C ASP A 194 -3.07 17.88 22.55
N PRO A 195 -2.54 19.03 22.09
CA PRO A 195 -1.60 19.83 22.88
C PRO A 195 -2.19 20.28 24.23
N ARG A 196 -3.51 20.31 24.39
CA ARG A 196 -4.18 20.66 25.66
C ARG A 196 -4.07 19.55 26.72
N ALA A 197 -3.76 18.32 26.31
CA ALA A 197 -3.67 17.16 27.17
C ALA A 197 -2.26 16.90 27.73
N VAL A 198 -1.28 17.75 27.41
CA VAL A 198 0.12 17.57 27.85
C VAL A 198 0.27 17.97 29.31
N ILE A 199 0.12 16.99 30.21
CA ILE A 199 0.43 17.13 31.64
C ILE A 199 1.79 16.52 31.90
N LYS A 200 2.77 17.35 32.27
CA LYS A 200 4.09 16.87 32.70
C LYS A 200 4.00 16.47 34.17
N VAL A 201 4.38 15.23 34.45
CA VAL A 201 4.40 14.65 35.79
C VAL A 201 5.76 14.01 36.01
N ASP A 202 6.37 14.26 37.16
CA ASP A 202 7.65 13.69 37.54
C ASP A 202 7.56 12.17 37.72
N ASP A 203 8.66 11.48 37.47
CA ASP A 203 8.69 10.01 37.51
C ASP A 203 8.42 9.46 38.93
N ASP A 204 8.88 10.17 39.97
CA ASP A 204 8.59 9.82 41.36
C ASP A 204 7.09 9.86 41.67
N LEU A 205 6.37 10.86 41.13
CA LEU A 205 4.92 10.97 41.31
C LEU A 205 4.18 9.87 40.52
N LYS A 206 4.68 9.49 39.34
CA LYS A 206 4.14 8.34 38.58
C LYS A 206 4.36 7.04 39.35
N GLN A 207 5.51 6.86 39.98
CA GLN A 207 5.82 5.67 40.78
C GLN A 207 4.95 5.59 42.03
N LEU A 208 4.79 6.72 42.74
CA LEU A 208 3.90 6.81 43.88
C LEU A 208 2.46 6.47 43.47
N PHE A 209 1.96 7.04 42.38
CA PHE A 209 0.61 6.76 41.89
C PHE A 209 0.40 5.28 41.55
N ARG A 210 1.37 4.63 40.91
CA ARG A 210 1.31 3.19 40.60
C ARG A 210 1.45 2.29 41.83
N GLY A 211 2.13 2.76 42.87
CA GLY A 211 2.32 2.03 44.12
C GLY A 211 1.14 2.11 45.08
N ILE A 212 0.20 3.04 44.88
CA ILE A 212 -1.04 3.10 45.66
C ILE A 212 -1.94 1.92 45.25
N GLU A 213 -2.00 0.91 46.11
CA GLU A 213 -2.93 -0.20 45.94
C GLU A 213 -4.37 0.26 46.22
N LEU A 214 -5.21 0.23 45.20
CA LEU A 214 -6.64 0.49 45.34
C LEU A 214 -7.36 -0.75 45.88
N PRO A 215 -8.29 -0.61 46.84
CA PRO A 215 -9.13 -1.72 47.29
C PRO A 215 -9.86 -2.35 46.11
N ARG A 216 -9.89 -3.69 46.04
CA ARG A 216 -10.55 -4.40 44.92
C ARG A 216 -12.07 -4.37 45.03
N ASP A 217 -12.62 -4.27 46.25
CA ASP A 217 -14.06 -4.19 46.47
C ASP A 217 -14.55 -2.73 46.47
N MET A 218 -15.57 -2.46 45.66
CA MET A 218 -16.24 -1.16 45.58
C MET A 218 -16.84 -0.70 46.91
N LEU A 219 -17.26 -1.63 47.79
CA LEU A 219 -17.74 -1.26 49.13
C LEU A 219 -16.64 -0.65 50.01
N ASP A 220 -15.42 -1.16 49.89
CA ASP A 220 -14.30 -0.67 50.68
C ASP A 220 -13.79 0.66 50.14
N ILE A 221 -13.79 0.83 48.80
CA ILE A 221 -13.57 2.14 48.17
C ILE A 221 -14.60 3.18 48.67
N GLU A 222 -15.89 2.83 48.72
CA GLU A 222 -16.94 3.74 49.18
C GLU A 222 -16.79 4.09 50.68
N LYS A 223 -16.40 3.13 51.53
CA LYS A 223 -16.13 3.37 52.94
C LYS A 223 -14.91 4.29 53.13
N ASP A 224 -13.84 4.08 52.38
CA ASP A 224 -12.64 4.92 52.47
C ASP A 224 -12.90 6.34 51.95
N ILE A 225 -13.69 6.49 50.88
CA ILE A 225 -14.13 7.79 50.38
C ILE A 225 -14.98 8.52 51.45
N GLN A 226 -15.92 7.82 52.11
CA GLN A 226 -16.74 8.38 53.19
C GLN A 226 -15.92 8.74 54.43
N LYS A 227 -14.96 7.88 54.82
CA LYS A 227 -14.03 8.12 55.93
C LYS A 227 -13.19 9.38 55.69
N ASN A 228 -12.84 9.65 54.44
CA ASN A 228 -12.13 10.85 54.01
C ASN A 228 -13.07 12.06 53.74
N GLY A 229 -14.36 11.98 54.11
CA GLY A 229 -15.31 13.08 54.02
C GLY A 229 -15.81 13.42 52.62
N MET A 230 -15.47 12.60 51.61
CA MET A 230 -15.96 12.75 50.24
C MET A 230 -17.26 11.98 50.04
N LYS A 231 -18.15 12.49 49.17
CA LYS A 231 -19.39 11.78 48.81
C LYS A 231 -19.08 10.74 47.74
N PRO A 232 -19.35 9.44 47.95
CA PRO A 232 -19.13 8.44 46.92
C PRO A 232 -19.99 8.69 45.68
N ALA A 233 -19.39 8.53 44.50
CA ALA A 233 -20.08 8.67 43.23
C ALA A 233 -21.11 7.56 42.97
N THR A 234 -20.95 6.40 43.63
CA THR A 234 -21.87 5.26 43.56
C THR A 234 -22.26 4.84 44.98
N ASN A 235 -23.45 4.24 45.13
CA ASN A 235 -23.88 3.60 46.38
C ASN A 235 -24.06 2.11 46.13
N THR A 236 -22.95 1.38 46.19
CA THR A 236 -22.85 -0.05 45.90
C THR A 236 -23.62 -0.88 46.92
N ALA A 237 -23.71 -0.44 48.18
CA ALA A 237 -24.52 -1.09 49.20
C ALA A 237 -26.01 -1.13 48.82
N LYS A 238 -26.59 0.01 48.41
CA LYS A 238 -27.98 0.06 47.92
C LYS A 238 -28.18 -0.76 46.65
N ARG A 239 -27.18 -0.79 45.76
CA ARG A 239 -27.25 -1.57 44.50
C ARG A 239 -27.19 -3.08 44.74
N ARG A 240 -26.32 -3.55 45.64
CA ARG A 240 -26.23 -4.97 46.05
C ARG A 240 -27.49 -5.41 46.80
N ALA A 241 -28.01 -4.58 47.69
CA ALA A 241 -29.28 -4.83 48.38
C ALA A 241 -30.45 -4.91 47.36
N ALA A 242 -30.54 -3.98 46.41
CA ALA A 242 -31.56 -4.02 45.36
C ALA A 242 -31.44 -5.25 44.45
N ALA A 243 -30.21 -5.68 44.11
CA ALA A 243 -29.97 -6.88 43.30
C ALA A 243 -30.33 -8.19 44.03
N GLN A 244 -30.15 -8.24 45.36
CA GLN A 244 -30.58 -9.37 46.18
C GLN A 244 -32.10 -9.41 46.37
N VAL A 245 -32.76 -8.25 46.49
CA VAL A 245 -34.22 -8.16 46.62
C VAL A 245 -34.94 -8.40 45.29
N HIS A 246 -34.37 -8.00 44.15
CA HIS A 246 -35.03 -8.10 42.84
C HIS A 246 -34.53 -9.26 41.96
N GLY A 247 -33.54 -10.04 42.42
CA GLY A 247 -32.89 -11.04 41.59
C GLY A 247 -32.17 -10.42 40.38
N ILE A 248 -31.13 -11.08 39.89
CA ILE A 248 -30.37 -10.61 38.74
C ILE A 248 -31.26 -10.70 37.49
N SER A 249 -31.98 -9.63 37.16
CA SER A 249 -32.64 -9.50 35.86
C SER A 249 -31.59 -9.17 34.80
N THR A 250 -30.92 -10.18 34.25
CA THR A 250 -30.02 -10.09 33.08
C THR A 250 -30.73 -9.74 31.77
N LYS A 251 -31.97 -9.23 31.81
CA LYS A 251 -32.63 -8.68 30.63
C LYS A 251 -33.00 -7.24 30.94
N GLN A 252 -32.24 -6.31 30.38
CA GLN A 252 -32.82 -5.05 29.95
C GLN A 252 -34.01 -5.42 29.05
N LYS A 253 -35.22 -5.46 29.63
CA LYS A 253 -36.43 -5.36 28.83
C LYS A 253 -36.30 -4.01 28.15
N MET A 254 -35.89 -4.02 26.88
CA MET A 254 -36.26 -2.98 25.93
C MET A 254 -37.67 -2.56 26.31
N LYS A 255 -37.84 -1.29 26.71
CA LYS A 255 -39.18 -0.72 26.89
C LYS A 255 -39.89 -1.03 25.58
N LYS A 256 -40.77 -2.04 25.59
CA LYS A 256 -41.69 -2.29 24.49
C LYS A 256 -42.36 -0.93 24.31
N LYS A 257 -42.07 -0.27 23.19
CA LYS A 257 -42.86 0.88 22.75
C LYS A 257 -44.30 0.43 22.93
N LYS A 258 -45.05 1.08 23.83
CA LYS A 258 -46.49 0.84 23.93
C LYS A 258 -46.99 0.95 22.51
N LYS A 259 -47.54 -0.14 21.97
CA LYS A 259 -48.22 -0.09 20.67
C LYS A 259 -49.23 1.03 20.84
N HIS A 260 -49.10 2.09 20.05
CA HIS A 260 -50.08 3.15 20.02
C HIS A 260 -51.33 2.51 19.41
N GLU A 261 -52.23 2.02 20.26
CA GLU A 261 -53.55 1.62 19.81
C GLU A 261 -54.23 2.86 19.24
N ILE A 262 -54.76 2.69 18.03
CA ILE A 262 -55.40 3.74 17.26
C ILE A 262 -56.66 4.14 18.06
N SER A 263 -56.56 5.24 18.80
CA SER A 263 -57.72 5.79 19.52
C SER A 263 -58.72 6.36 18.52
N LYS A 264 -60.01 6.37 18.89
CA LYS A 264 -61.19 6.81 18.10
C LYS A 264 -61.08 8.21 17.47
N ARG A 265 -60.04 8.99 17.80
CA ARG A 265 -59.76 10.34 17.28
C ARG A 265 -58.70 10.38 16.17
N THR A 266 -58.10 9.25 15.82
CA THR A 266 -57.06 9.18 14.78
C THR A 266 -57.71 9.16 13.40
N LYS A 267 -57.38 10.13 12.53
CA LYS A 267 -57.96 10.22 11.18
C LYS A 267 -57.44 9.06 10.31
N LEU A 268 -58.29 8.05 10.08
CA LEU A 268 -58.02 6.95 9.15
C LEU A 268 -58.13 7.46 7.71
N THR A 269 -57.09 7.28 6.91
CA THR A 269 -57.09 7.57 5.47
C THR A 269 -57.57 6.39 4.62
N ASN A 270 -57.77 5.22 5.23
CA ASN A 270 -58.15 3.97 4.55
C ASN A 270 -59.56 3.51 4.95
N ALA A 271 -60.58 4.30 4.65
CA ALA A 271 -61.98 4.00 4.98
C ALA A 271 -62.61 2.87 4.15
N HIS A 272 -61.95 2.43 3.07
CA HIS A 272 -62.48 1.45 2.12
C HIS A 272 -62.07 -0.01 2.41
N LEU A 273 -61.32 -0.27 3.49
CA LEU A 273 -60.88 -1.61 3.90
C LEU A 273 -61.29 -1.91 5.35
N PRO A 274 -62.57 -2.27 5.60
CA PRO A 274 -63.10 -2.44 6.95
C PRO A 274 -62.56 -3.69 7.68
N GLU A 275 -62.08 -4.70 6.95
CA GLU A 275 -61.54 -5.94 7.55
C GLU A 275 -60.30 -5.70 8.41
N LEU A 276 -59.52 -4.65 8.12
CA LEU A 276 -58.30 -4.31 8.86
C LEU A 276 -58.56 -3.81 10.29
N PHE A 277 -59.81 -3.51 10.65
CA PHE A 277 -60.18 -2.85 11.90
C PHE A 277 -61.16 -3.65 12.78
N GLN A 278 -61.54 -4.86 12.38
CA GLN A 278 -62.52 -5.70 13.10
C GLN A 278 -62.09 -6.11 14.52
N ASN A 279 -60.78 -6.12 14.80
CA ASN A 279 -60.23 -6.54 16.09
C ASN A 279 -60.01 -5.40 17.11
N LEU A 280 -60.54 -4.20 16.86
CA LEU A 280 -60.33 -3.01 17.72
C LEU A 280 -61.49 -2.74 18.69
N GLY A 281 -62.43 -3.69 18.84
CA GLY A 281 -63.71 -3.49 19.52
C GLY A 281 -64.09 -4.51 20.60
N SER A 282 -63.12 -5.16 21.26
CA SER A 282 -63.33 -5.97 22.47
C SER A 282 -62.53 -5.44 23.65
#